data_AF-A0A966UL82-F1
#
_entry.id   AF-A0A966UL82-F1
#
_cell.length_a   1.000
_cell.length_b   1.000
_cell.length_c   1.000
_cell.angle_alpha   90.00
_cell.angle_beta   90.00
_cell.angle_gamma   90.00
#
_symmetry.space_group_name_H-M   'P 1'
#
loop_
_entity.id
_entity.type
_entity.pdbx_description
1 polymer ?
#
loop_
_entity_poly.entity_id
_entity_poly.type
_entity_poly.pdbx_seq_one_letter_code
_entity_poly.pdbx_strand_id
1 'polypeptide(L)'
;MNKGACRGMTHLFFPSTAERPQARERREAMARAVCEGCGVRDTCRDFARTNHEYGLWGGESEDERHEAGFRLIAPIGIRAAS
;
A
#
# COMPACT_ATOMS: atom_id res chain seq x y z
N MET A 1 13.75 2.71 4.70
CA MET A 1 14.01 3.35 3.38
C MET A 1 14.19 4.86 3.50
N ASN A 2 15.42 5.39 3.41
CA ASN A 2 15.67 6.84 3.51
C ASN A 2 15.55 7.59 2.15
N LYS A 3 15.47 6.85 1.03
CA LYS A 3 15.48 7.38 -0.35
C LYS A 3 14.13 7.29 -1.08
N GLY A 4 13.04 7.04 -0.35
CA GLY A 4 11.71 6.93 -0.95
C GLY A 4 11.20 8.29 -1.45
N ALA A 5 10.59 8.32 -2.65
CA ALA A 5 9.94 9.52 -3.18
C ALA A 5 8.71 9.94 -2.35
N CYS A 6 8.14 9.03 -1.57
CA CYS A 6 6.95 9.22 -0.72
C CYS A 6 7.17 10.09 0.54
N ARG A 7 8.39 10.59 0.77
CA ARG A 7 8.70 11.38 1.97
C ARG A 7 7.84 12.64 2.03
N GLY A 8 7.21 12.87 3.18
CA GLY A 8 6.31 14.00 3.41
C GLY A 8 4.87 13.78 2.91
N MET A 9 4.59 12.66 2.25
CA MET A 9 3.28 12.36 1.65
C MET A 9 2.62 11.11 2.25
N THR A 10 2.97 10.75 3.50
CA THR A 10 2.51 9.51 4.15
C THR A 10 0.99 9.35 4.19
N HIS A 11 0.24 10.46 4.25
CA HIS A 11 -1.23 10.46 4.19
C HIS A 11 -1.81 9.85 2.89
N LEU A 12 -1.02 9.76 1.81
CA LEU A 12 -1.43 9.06 0.59
C LEU A 12 -1.23 7.54 0.69
N PHE A 13 -0.26 7.10 1.48
CA PHE A 13 0.14 5.70 1.55
C PHE A 13 -0.64 4.92 2.61
N PHE A 14 -1.14 5.59 3.65
CA PHE A 14 -1.88 4.98 4.73
C PHE A 14 -3.31 5.55 4.79
N PRO A 15 -4.35 4.71 4.77
CA PRO A 15 -5.74 5.15 4.90
C PRO A 15 -6.02 5.78 6.26
N SER A 16 -7.00 6.69 6.29
CA SER A 16 -7.58 7.22 7.52
C SER A 16 -8.70 6.31 8.04
N THR A 17 -9.02 6.44 9.33
CA THR A 17 -10.14 5.72 9.93
C THR A 17 -11.45 6.05 9.21
N ALA A 18 -12.23 5.01 8.88
CA ALA A 18 -13.51 5.12 8.16
C ALA A 18 -13.40 5.78 6.78
N GLU A 19 -12.29 5.58 6.07
CA GLU A 19 -12.14 6.00 4.68
C GLU A 19 -13.21 5.37 3.78
N ARG A 20 -13.84 6.19 2.93
CA ARG A 20 -14.82 5.72 1.95
C ARG A 20 -14.11 5.06 0.76
N PRO A 21 -14.68 4.02 0.12
CA PRO A 21 -14.06 3.32 -1.01
C PRO A 21 -13.59 4.24 -2.14
N GLN A 22 -14.39 5.25 -2.52
CA GLN A 22 -14.03 6.21 -3.57
C GLN A 22 -12.84 7.11 -3.17
N ALA A 23 -12.73 7.44 -1.88
CA ALA A 23 -11.60 8.21 -1.37
C ALA A 23 -10.33 7.34 -1.36
N ARG A 24 -10.49 6.07 -0.97
CA ARG A 24 -9.45 5.05 -1.03
C ARG A 24 -8.88 4.89 -2.45
N GLU A 25 -9.74 4.69 -3.46
CA GLU A 25 -9.33 4.56 -4.86
C GLU A 25 -8.51 5.77 -5.33
N ARG A 26 -8.99 6.99 -5.07
CA ARG A 26 -8.28 8.22 -5.44
C ARG A 26 -6.93 8.35 -4.73
N ARG A 27 -6.91 8.06 -3.43
CA ARG A 27 -5.70 8.10 -2.61
C ARG A 27 -4.66 7.10 -3.12
N GLU A 28 -5.07 5.85 -3.35
CA GLU A 28 -4.20 4.81 -3.88
C GLU A 28 -3.68 5.15 -5.28
N ALA A 29 -4.52 5.69 -6.17
CA ALA A 29 -4.08 6.14 -7.49
C ALA A 29 -2.99 7.22 -7.41
N MET A 30 -3.13 8.21 -6.50
CA MET A 30 -2.10 9.22 -6.26
C MET A 30 -0.81 8.60 -5.70
N ALA A 31 -0.93 7.66 -4.76
CA ALA A 31 0.23 7.00 -4.18
C ALA A 31 0.98 6.11 -5.20
N ARG A 32 0.26 5.44 -6.12
CA ARG A 32 0.86 4.69 -7.24
C ARG A 32 1.68 5.58 -8.15
N ALA A 33 1.15 6.73 -8.55
CA ALA A 33 1.87 7.69 -9.38
C ALA A 33 3.21 8.14 -8.75
N VAL A 34 3.24 8.32 -7.43
CA VAL A 34 4.50 8.61 -6.70
C VAL A 34 5.44 7.40 -6.70
N CYS A 35 4.92 6.18 -6.59
CA CYS A 35 5.72 4.96 -6.63
C CYS A 35 6.35 4.68 -8.00
N GLU A 36 5.72 5.08 -9.12
CA GLU A 36 6.22 4.81 -10.47
C GLU A 36 7.62 5.41 -10.72
N GLY A 37 7.89 6.62 -10.22
CA GLY A 37 9.20 7.27 -10.32
C GLY A 37 10.17 6.96 -9.18
N CYS A 38 9.81 6.08 -8.24
CA CYS A 38 10.58 5.87 -7.02
C CYS A 38 11.72 4.86 -7.24
N GLY A 39 12.97 5.30 -7.13
CA GLY A 39 14.15 4.43 -7.32
C GLY A 39 14.34 3.30 -6.30
N VAL A 40 13.50 3.22 -5.26
CA VAL A 40 13.50 2.12 -4.28
C VAL A 40 12.21 1.30 -4.31
N ARG A 41 11.42 1.39 -5.39
CA ARG A 41 10.09 0.78 -5.51
C ARG A 41 10.10 -0.73 -5.24
N ASP A 42 11.01 -1.47 -5.87
CA ASP A 42 10.99 -2.94 -5.77
C ASP A 42 11.44 -3.41 -4.39
N THR A 43 12.51 -2.83 -3.83
CA THR A 43 12.92 -3.10 -2.44
C THR A 43 11.82 -2.72 -1.43
N CYS A 44 11.11 -1.63 -1.67
CA CYS A 44 9.97 -1.20 -0.85
C CYS A 44 8.84 -2.22 -0.87
N ARG A 45 8.53 -2.76 -2.05
CA ARG A 45 7.51 -3.77 -2.27
C ARG A 45 7.86 -5.08 -1.54
N ASP A 46 9.08 -5.58 -1.73
CA ASP A 46 9.53 -6.83 -1.12
C ASP A 46 9.57 -6.74 0.41
N PHE A 47 10.00 -5.58 0.92
CA PHE A 47 9.94 -5.29 2.35
C PHE A 47 8.51 -5.41 2.89
N ALA A 48 7.54 -4.76 2.26
CA ALA A 48 6.15 -4.78 2.71
C ALA A 48 5.51 -6.17 2.61
N ARG A 49 5.83 -6.93 1.56
CA ARG A 49 5.40 -8.31 1.39
C ARG A 49 5.96 -9.24 2.46
N THR A 50 7.22 -9.05 2.86
CA THR A 50 7.89 -9.87 3.88
C THR A 50 7.42 -9.53 5.29
N ASN A 51 7.18 -8.25 5.57
CA ASN A 51 6.81 -7.75 6.91
C ASN A 51 5.30 -7.58 7.08
N HIS A 52 4.52 -7.92 6.06
CA HIS A 52 3.05 -7.84 6.05
C HIS A 52 2.54 -6.43 6.42
N GLU A 53 3.18 -5.41 5.86
CA GLU A 53 2.92 -4.01 6.18
C GLU A 53 1.52 -3.56 5.74
N TYR A 54 0.98 -2.56 6.44
CA TYR A 54 -0.32 -1.94 6.16
C TYR A 54 -0.21 -0.80 5.13
N GLY A 55 -1.24 -0.54 4.33
CA GLY A 55 -1.26 0.54 3.34
C GLY A 55 -0.57 0.23 2.01
N LEU A 56 -0.26 1.28 1.23
CA LEU A 56 0.36 1.16 -0.09
C LEU A 56 1.88 1.19 -0.01
N TRP A 57 2.53 0.18 -0.57
CA TRP A 57 3.99 0.04 -0.58
C TRP A 57 4.47 -0.43 -1.93
N GLY A 58 5.49 0.22 -2.48
CA GLY A 58 6.12 -0.19 -3.74
C GLY A 58 5.17 -0.29 -4.93
N GLY A 59 4.06 0.45 -4.90
CA GLY A 59 3.00 0.42 -5.91
C GLY A 59 1.89 -0.59 -5.66
N GLU A 60 1.86 -1.29 -4.52
CA GLU A 60 0.84 -2.29 -4.19
C GLU A 60 0.07 -1.89 -2.94
N SER A 61 -1.27 -1.96 -3.00
CA SER A 61 -2.14 -1.94 -1.83
C SER A 61 -2.09 -3.27 -1.09
N GLU A 62 -2.70 -3.33 0.08
CA GLU A 62 -2.81 -4.56 0.84
C GLU A 62 -3.62 -5.63 0.11
N ASP A 63 -4.74 -5.24 -0.50
CA ASP A 63 -5.60 -6.15 -1.26
C ASP A 63 -4.84 -6.75 -2.45
N GLU A 64 -4.06 -5.94 -3.17
CA GLU A 64 -3.21 -6.42 -4.26
C GLU A 64 -2.10 -7.35 -3.77
N ARG A 65 -1.47 -7.04 -2.62
CA ARG A 65 -0.51 -7.95 -2.00
C ARG A 65 -1.17 -9.27 -1.60
N HIS A 66 -2.40 -9.22 -1.11
CA HIS A 66 -3.17 -10.41 -0.75
C HIS A 66 -3.52 -11.26 -1.97
N GLU A 67 -4.02 -10.64 -3.04
CA GLU A 67 -4.32 -11.30 -4.33
C GLU A 67 -3.06 -11.91 -4.96
N ALA A 68 -1.90 -11.30 -4.76
CA ALA A 68 -0.60 -11.85 -5.16
C ALA A 68 -0.09 -13.00 -4.27
N GLY A 69 -0.85 -13.42 -3.26
CA GLY A 69 -0.55 -14.55 -2.39
C GLY A 69 0.30 -14.23 -1.16
N PHE A 70 0.55 -12.94 -0.86
CA PHE A 70 1.25 -12.55 0.35
C PHE A 70 0.28 -12.44 1.53
N ARG A 71 0.70 -12.95 2.69
CA ARG A 71 -0.12 -12.96 3.90
C ARG A 71 -0.14 -11.55 4.53
N LEU A 72 -1.32 -11.07 4.92
CA LEU A 72 -1.46 -9.86 5.74
C LEU A 72 -1.59 -10.24 7.23
N ILE A 73 -1.08 -9.42 8.16
CA ILE A 73 -1.18 -9.68 9.61
C ILE A 73 -2.63 -9.54 10.12
N ALA A 74 -3.46 -8.69 9.50
CA ALA A 74 -4.89 -8.62 9.75
C ALA A 74 -5.61 -7.95 8.58
N PRO A 75 -6.63 -8.57 7.97
CA PRO A 75 -7.48 -7.87 7.01
C PRO A 75 -8.33 -6.85 7.75
N ILE A 76 -7.95 -5.57 7.73
CA ILE A 76 -8.87 -4.50 8.15
C ILE A 76 -9.88 -4.34 7.01
N GLY A 77 -11.03 -5.00 7.13
CA GLY A 77 -12.16 -4.81 6.23
C GLY A 77 -12.20 -5.70 4.98
N ILE A 78 -11.25 -6.61 4.78
CA ILE A 78 -11.40 -7.67 3.77
C ILE A 78 -12.35 -8.71 4.35
N ARG A 79 -13.60 -8.75 3.87
CA ARG A 79 -14.44 -9.92 4.06
C ARG A 79 -13.70 -11.09 3.42
N ALA A 80 -13.23 -12.03 4.24
CA ALA A 80 -12.67 -13.28 3.75
C ALA A 80 -13.69 -13.88 2.78
N ALA A 81 -13.32 -14.02 1.50
CA ALA A 81 -14.11 -14.80 0.56
C ALA A 81 -14.17 -16.22 1.10
N SER A 82 -15.40 -16.71 1.31
CA SER A 82 -15.70 -18.08 1.75
C SER A 82 -15.43 -19.09 0.65
#